data_AF-A0AAU6WRU7-F1
#
_entry.id   AF-A0AAU6WRU7-F1
#
_cell.length_a   1.000
_cell.length_b   1.000
_cell.length_c   1.000
_cell.angle_alpha   90.00
_cell.angle_beta   90.00
_cell.angle_gamma   90.00
#
_symmetry.space_group_name_H-M   'P 1'
#
loop_
_entity.id
_entity.type
_entity.pdbx_description
1 polymer ?
#
loop_
_entity_poly.entity_id
_entity_poly.type
_entity_poly.pdbx_seq_one_letter_code
_entity_poly.pdbx_strand_id
1 'polypeptide(L)' 'MKSSENPLKTMVSPRTKIDNLFLTGQSVNMHGILGCTIGAFNTCAEILGKEVIDERLIQLINKIKGEK' A
#
# COMPACT_ATOMS: atom_id res chain seq x y z
N MET A 1 0.47 -12.92 16.01
CA MET A 1 -0.87 -12.74 15.40
C MET A 1 -1.34 -11.33 15.75
N LYS A 2 -1.84 -10.54 14.79
CA LYS A 2 -2.27 -9.15 15.07
C LYS A 2 -3.50 -9.16 15.98
N SER A 3 -3.45 -8.44 17.10
CA SER A 3 -4.61 -8.27 17.99
C SER A 3 -5.43 -7.06 17.56
N SER A 4 -6.74 -7.25 17.36
CA SER A 4 -7.70 -6.18 17.02
C SER A 4 -7.90 -5.18 18.17
N GLU A 5 -7.53 -5.55 19.39
CA GLU A 5 -7.66 -4.70 20.58
C GLU A 5 -6.73 -3.48 20.54
N ASN A 6 -5.64 -3.54 19.75
CA ASN A 6 -4.73 -2.41 19.59
C ASN A 6 -4.08 -2.41 18.19
N PRO A 7 -4.82 -1.96 17.15
CA PRO A 7 -4.39 -2.07 15.75
C PRO A 7 -3.11 -1.30 15.47
N LEU A 8 -2.92 -0.14 16.10
CA LEU A 8 -1.73 0.70 15.95
C LEU A 8 -0.46 0.00 16.45
N LYS A 9 -0.55 -0.84 17.49
CA LYS A 9 0.58 -1.62 18.02
C LYS A 9 1.04 -2.73 17.07
N THR A 10 0.24 -3.04 16.04
CA THR A 10 0.50 -4.11 15.08
C THR A 10 0.78 -3.60 13.67
N MET A 11 0.83 -2.28 13.47
CA MET A 11 1.23 -1.69 12.20
C MET A 11 2.73 -1.79 12.03
N VAL A 12 3.16 -2.42 10.94
CA VAL A 12 4.57 -2.57 10.57
C VAL A 12 4.82 -1.65 9.38
N SER A 13 5.91 -0.90 9.42
CA SER A 13 6.34 -0.09 8.28
C SER A 13 6.59 -0.97 7.05
N PRO A 14 6.08 -0.61 5.86
CA PRO A 14 6.45 -1.28 4.61
C PRO A 14 7.94 -1.17 4.30
N ARG A 15 8.57 -0.08 4.75
CA ARG A 15 10.02 0.16 4.59
C ARG A 15 10.77 -0.40 5.79
N THR A 16 11.72 -1.28 5.51
CA THR A 16 12.64 -1.81 6.53
C THR A 16 13.87 -0.92 6.67
N LYS A 17 14.71 -1.21 7.68
CA LYS A 17 16.02 -0.56 7.85
C LYS A 17 17.08 -1.05 6.85
N ILE A 18 16.76 -2.09 6.06
CA ILE A 18 17.64 -2.64 5.04
C ILE A 18 17.23 -2.02 3.71
N ASP A 19 18.19 -1.42 3.02
CA ASP A 19 17.94 -0.79 1.74
C ASP A 19 17.43 -1.80 0.71
N ASN A 20 16.45 -1.37 -0.08
CA ASN A 20 15.78 -2.17 -1.11
C ASN A 20 15.00 -3.39 -0.59
N LEU A 21 14.77 -3.52 0.72
CA LEU A 21 13.91 -4.55 1.30
C LEU A 21 12.59 -3.93 1.80
N PHE A 22 11.50 -4.35 1.16
CA PHE A 22 10.14 -3.88 1.44
C PHE A 22 9.24 -5.02 1.90
N LEU A 23 8.27 -4.71 2.76
CA LEU A 23 7.30 -5.65 3.30
C LEU A 23 5.90 -5.33 2.79
N THR A 24 5.16 -6.36 2.39
CA THR A 24 3.78 -6.24 1.90
C THR A 24 2.85 -7.31 2.48
N GLY A 25 1.55 -7.18 2.20
CA GLY A 25 0.52 -8.12 2.62
C GLY A 25 -0.26 -7.70 3.88
N GLN A 26 -1.23 -8.54 4.26
CA GLN A 26 -2.15 -8.36 5.40
C GLN A 26 -1.46 -8.15 6.77
N SER A 27 -0.20 -8.53 6.87
CA SER A 27 0.57 -8.42 8.11
C SER A 27 1.27 -7.07 8.28
N VAL A 28 1.17 -6.16 7.31
CA VAL A 28 1.89 -4.87 7.36
C VAL A 28 1.00 -3.78 7.94
N ASN A 29 -0.05 -3.35 7.24
CA ASN A 29 -0.88 -2.21 7.69
C ASN A 29 -2.36 -2.54 7.98
N MET A 30 -2.95 -3.56 7.35
CA MET A 30 -4.39 -3.81 7.44
C MET A 30 -4.69 -5.31 7.27
N HIS A 31 -5.70 -5.82 7.98
CA HIS A 31 -6.10 -7.23 7.93
C HIS A 31 -7.00 -7.53 6.71
N GLY A 32 -7.04 -8.79 6.29
CA GLY A 32 -7.88 -9.27 5.20
C GLY A 32 -7.32 -9.03 3.79
N ILE A 33 -8.05 -9.51 2.77
CA ILE A 33 -7.63 -9.45 1.37
C ILE A 33 -7.43 -8.01 0.87
N LEU A 34 -8.26 -7.08 1.34
CA LEU A 34 -8.11 -5.65 1.05
C LEU A 34 -6.78 -5.09 1.57
N GLY A 35 -6.35 -5.54 2.76
CA GLY A 35 -5.07 -5.17 3.33
C GLY A 35 -3.87 -5.67 2.53
N CYS A 36 -4.00 -6.83 1.87
CA CYS A 36 -3.01 -7.29 0.89
C CYS A 36 -2.94 -6.35 -0.31
N THR A 37 -4.09 -5.98 -0.89
CA THR A 37 -4.12 -5.15 -2.11
C THR A 37 -3.63 -3.72 -1.84
N ILE A 38 -4.09 -3.09 -0.76
CA ILE A 38 -3.64 -1.75 -0.35
C ILE A 38 -2.16 -1.80 0.07
N GLY A 39 -1.76 -2.84 0.79
CA GLY A 39 -0.35 -3.05 1.17
C GLY A 39 0.56 -3.17 -0.05
N ALA A 40 0.14 -3.93 -1.07
CA ALA A 40 0.88 -4.06 -2.32
C ALA A 40 0.98 -2.72 -3.05
N PHE A 41 -0.12 -1.98 -3.17
CA PHE A 41 -0.14 -0.65 -3.79
C PHE A 41 0.82 0.32 -3.08
N ASN A 42 0.75 0.42 -1.76
CA ASN A 42 1.64 1.29 -0.99
C ASN A 42 3.12 0.86 -1.12
N THR A 43 3.39 -0.44 -1.19
CA THR A 43 4.76 -0.95 -1.42
C THR A 43 5.29 -0.50 -2.78
N CYS A 44 4.47 -0.58 -3.83
CA CYS A 44 4.83 -0.06 -5.15
C CYS A 44 5.09 1.46 -5.13
N ALA A 45 4.32 2.23 -4.35
CA ALA A 45 4.56 3.66 -4.18
C ALA A 45 5.87 3.98 -3.45
N GLU A 46 6.27 3.17 -2.47
CA GLU A 46 7.57 3.30 -1.79
C GLU A 46 8.77 2.94 -2.70
N ILE A 47 8.56 2.06 -3.68
CA ILE A 47 9.59 1.64 -4.65
C ILE A 47 9.71 2.65 -5.80
N LEU A 48 8.58 3.08 -6.38
CA LEU A 48 8.55 3.90 -7.59
C LEU A 48 8.48 5.41 -7.30
N GLY A 49 8.17 5.79 -6.06
CA GLY A 49 7.85 7.16 -5.70
C GLY A 49 6.34 7.41 -5.72
N LYS A 50 5.86 8.07 -4.67
CA LYS A 50 4.43 8.35 -4.48
C LYS A 50 3.86 9.22 -5.60
N GLU A 51 4.63 10.20 -6.06
CA GLU A 51 4.25 11.13 -7.13
C GLU A 51 3.91 10.38 -8.44
N VAL A 52 4.76 9.44 -8.85
CA VAL A 52 4.56 8.63 -10.07
C VAL A 52 3.29 7.79 -9.99
N ILE A 53 3.03 7.21 -8.83
CA ILE A 53 1.82 6.40 -8.60
C ILE A 53 0.57 7.28 -8.60
N ASP A 54 0.60 8.42 -7.92
CA ASP A 54 -0.54 9.34 -7.83
C ASP A 54 -0.89 9.92 -9.20
N GLU A 55 0.10 10.34 -9.99
CA GLU A 55 -0.10 10.80 -11.37
C GLU A 55 -0.77 9.72 -12.25
N ARG A 56 -0.23 8.49 -12.22
CA ARG A 56 -0.79 7.36 -13.00
C ARG A 56 -2.21 7.01 -12.57
N LEU A 57 -2.49 7.07 -11.27
CA LEU A 57 -3.83 6.79 -10.74
C LEU A 57 -4.84 7.83 -11.21
N ILE A 58 -4.49 9.13 -11.15
CA ILE A 58 -5.34 10.21 -11.63
C ILE A 58 -5.61 10.09 -13.13
N GLN A 59 -4.59 9.79 -13.93
CA GLN A 59 -4.74 9.56 -15.38
C GLN A 59 -5.70 8.41 -15.68
N LEU A 60 -5.58 7.28 -14.97
CA LEU A 60 -6.49 6.14 -15.09
C LEU A 60 -7.93 6.50 -14.73
N ILE A 61 -8.14 7.20 -13.62
CA ILE A 61 -9.48 7.63 -13.19
C ILE A 61 -10.11 8.56 -14.23
N ASN A 62 -9.35 9.51 -14.78
CA ASN A 62 -9.84 10.43 -15.79
C ASN A 62 -10.19 9.70 -17.09
N LYS A 63 -9.39 8.71 -17.50
CA LYS A 63 -9.68 7.87 -18.67
C LYS A 63 -11.00 7.11 -18.50
N ILE A 64 -11.21 6.47 -17.35
CA ILE A 64 -12.44 5.72 -17.04
C ILE A 64 -13.67 6.64 -17.04
N LYS A 65 -13.51 7.89 -16.57
CA LYS A 65 -14.59 8.89 -16.59
C LYS A 65 -14.89 9.44 -17.98
N GLY A 66 -13.89 9.56 -18.85
CA GLY A 66 -14.07 10.03 -20.23
C GLY A 66 -14.61 8.96 -21.19
N GLU A 67 -14.54 7.68 -20.81
CA GLU A 67 -15.13 6.55 -21.55
C GLU A 67 -16.61 6.29 -21.18
N LYS A 68 -17.16 7.02 -20.19
CA LYS A 68 -18.59 7.02 -19.83
C LYS A 68 -19.30 8.25 -20.38
#